data_AF-A0A3D6C3U6-F1
#
_entry.id   AF-A0A3D6C3U6-F1
#
_cell.length_a   1.000
_cell.length_b   1.000
_cell.length_c   1.000
_cell.angle_alpha   90.00
_cell.angle_beta   90.00
_cell.angle_gamma   90.00
#
_symmetry.space_group_name_H-M   'P 1'
#
loop_
_entity.id
_entity.type
_entity.pdbx_description
1 polymer ?
#
loop_
_entity_poly.entity_id
_entity_poly.type
_entity_poly.pdbx_seq_one_letter_code
_entity_poly.pdbx_strand_id
1 'polypeptide(L)'
;MGHNLNPGTAMHWAASLFANEIYRKTHGRISIEVFPNQELGTDQEMVEMAIAGNLDIILTPTAKLSAYVPAMQFADLPFLFPSPEAAYEVLDGEPGQRLLKKLDEFGLKGIAFWSNGFKQFTANRPILRPDDFQGLNIRIMKSRIIADQFKSMGANPIPIDFHKTYQALGDGIVDGQENPLVAIAGMKFYEVQSHLTISNHAFLGYVLSFNQKRFQALPEPFRKTLVATAKQITPLQRMETEKKEKEYLDIIRQSGCKITVLTSAREKQFFMDLAFITDKYTDVIGDNIMDGAQKIIGKYRWVDHGNNDPVIGLTADFTMSSPASGRAIRNGLTFAVNQINKNGGVLEKKLRVRVMDDSGIPSRTRANIEKLSRIPSLVAVMSGKISATVLACLDLVHREHIPLLIPWSSATAIVENGYNPNYAFRVSLRDRDVGPFLVSHALEKSNKVALLLINNEWGKSNESAMTRALFDRGLRPETVQWINMGTISAIPQLTQIRQSGAGVILLAADPETSILAFKGMTGIDLSLPIVSHHGIIGGRFWQTAGPLLSKIPLTFIQSFSDTARLNTRQKEILNNYRTLRAMNLADTIMAPSGFAHAHDLAQLLALAIKAAGSLNRPDIRNAME
;
A
#
# COMPACT_ATOMS: atom_id res chain seq x y z
N MET A 1 -30.85 -19.72 -0.61
CA MET A 1 -29.63 -19.05 -0.11
C MET A 1 -28.78 -20.09 0.58
N GLY A 2 -27.67 -20.50 -0.02
CA GLY A 2 -26.76 -21.49 0.58
C GLY A 2 -25.64 -20.84 1.40
N HIS A 3 -25.30 -21.43 2.56
CA HIS A 3 -24.15 -21.04 3.38
C HIS A 3 -23.62 -22.20 4.25
N ASN A 4 -22.42 -22.04 4.81
CA ASN A 4 -21.68 -23.11 5.51
C ASN A 4 -21.70 -23.04 7.04
N LEU A 5 -22.50 -22.16 7.61
CA LEU A 5 -22.50 -21.89 9.05
C LEU A 5 -23.70 -22.55 9.73
N ASN A 6 -23.52 -22.87 11.01
CA ASN A 6 -24.56 -23.44 11.85
C ASN A 6 -25.77 -22.49 12.03
N PRO A 7 -27.01 -23.01 12.12
CA PRO A 7 -28.21 -22.22 12.41
C PRO A 7 -28.11 -21.28 13.63
N GLY A 8 -27.31 -21.62 14.64
CA GLY A 8 -27.13 -20.82 15.86
C GLY A 8 -26.26 -19.56 15.71
N THR A 9 -25.76 -19.25 14.51
CA THR A 9 -24.81 -18.15 14.25
C THR A 9 -25.51 -16.81 13.94
N ALA A 10 -24.82 -15.70 14.19
CA ALA A 10 -25.27 -14.35 13.79
C ALA A 10 -25.53 -14.25 12.28
N MET A 11 -24.71 -14.95 11.49
CA MET A 11 -24.83 -15.01 10.03
C MET A 11 -26.12 -15.69 9.57
N HIS A 12 -26.46 -16.84 10.15
CA HIS A 12 -27.72 -17.51 9.83
C HIS A 12 -28.92 -16.66 10.29
N TRP A 13 -28.86 -16.09 11.49
CA TRP A 13 -29.89 -15.16 11.98
C TRP A 13 -30.12 -14.00 11.00
N ALA A 14 -29.06 -13.37 10.51
CA ALA A 14 -29.16 -12.28 9.54
C ALA A 14 -29.68 -12.74 8.17
N ALA A 15 -29.31 -13.94 7.71
CA ALA A 15 -29.84 -14.53 6.49
C ALA A 15 -31.36 -14.78 6.58
N SER A 16 -31.82 -15.33 7.70
CA SER A 16 -33.24 -15.55 7.98
C SER A 16 -34.01 -14.23 8.14
N LEU A 17 -33.42 -13.23 8.80
CA LEU A 17 -33.99 -11.89 8.89
C LEU A 17 -34.10 -11.24 7.50
N PHE A 18 -33.09 -11.40 6.66
CA PHE A 18 -33.11 -10.90 5.28
C PHE A 18 -34.21 -11.57 4.47
N ALA A 19 -34.33 -12.90 4.52
CA ALA A 19 -35.40 -13.63 3.87
C ALA A 19 -36.79 -13.13 4.27
N ASN A 20 -37.03 -12.98 5.57
CA ASN A 20 -38.31 -12.52 6.13
C ASN A 20 -38.63 -11.08 5.73
N GLU A 21 -37.65 -10.16 5.81
CA GLU A 21 -37.87 -8.77 5.43
C GLU A 21 -38.11 -8.60 3.93
N ILE A 22 -37.47 -9.42 3.09
CA ILE A 22 -37.75 -9.44 1.65
C ILE A 22 -39.16 -9.96 1.38
N TYR A 23 -39.57 -11.05 2.01
CA TYR A 23 -40.93 -11.56 1.87
C TYR A 23 -41.97 -10.49 2.26
N ARG A 24 -41.77 -9.83 3.40
CA ARG A 24 -42.66 -8.77 3.90
C ARG A 24 -42.69 -7.55 2.97
N LYS A 25 -41.54 -6.99 2.62
CA LYS A 25 -41.43 -5.77 1.78
C LYS A 25 -41.86 -5.98 0.33
N THR A 26 -41.89 -7.23 -0.13
CA THR A 26 -42.36 -7.60 -1.48
C THR A 26 -43.76 -8.17 -1.49
N HIS A 27 -44.47 -8.18 -0.34
CA HIS A 27 -45.81 -8.76 -0.21
C HIS A 27 -45.89 -10.20 -0.74
N GLY A 28 -44.91 -11.02 -0.36
CA GLY A 28 -44.82 -12.44 -0.75
C GLY A 28 -44.38 -12.70 -2.18
N ARG A 29 -44.06 -11.66 -2.97
CA ARG A 29 -43.62 -11.82 -4.36
C ARG A 29 -42.21 -12.38 -4.49
N ILE A 30 -41.39 -12.24 -3.45
CA ILE A 30 -40.08 -12.90 -3.34
C ILE A 30 -40.06 -13.69 -2.04
N SER A 31 -39.82 -14.99 -2.15
CA SER A 31 -39.51 -15.87 -1.03
C SER A 31 -38.06 -16.33 -1.13
N ILE A 32 -37.35 -16.37 0.00
CA ILE A 32 -35.96 -16.83 0.07
C ILE A 32 -35.91 -17.98 1.08
N GLU A 33 -35.57 -19.17 0.61
CA GLU A 33 -35.26 -20.31 1.47
C GLU A 33 -33.78 -20.28 1.85
N VAL A 34 -33.44 -20.57 3.11
CA VAL A 34 -32.07 -20.50 3.64
C VAL A 34 -31.60 -21.91 3.98
N PHE A 35 -30.48 -22.33 3.40
CA PHE A 35 -29.87 -23.65 3.54
C PHE A 35 -28.51 -23.51 4.27
N PRO A 36 -28.45 -23.76 5.59
CA PRO A 36 -27.23 -23.69 6.39
C PRO A 36 -26.33 -24.92 6.21
N ASN A 37 -25.25 -25.02 6.98
CA ASN A 37 -24.43 -26.25 7.13
C ASN A 37 -23.96 -26.93 5.83
N GLN A 38 -23.77 -26.18 4.73
CA GLN A 38 -23.43 -26.77 3.43
C GLN A 38 -24.45 -27.83 2.97
N GLU A 39 -25.73 -27.69 3.32
CA GLU A 39 -26.81 -28.61 2.92
C GLU A 39 -26.91 -28.79 1.40
N LEU A 40 -26.58 -27.75 0.64
CA LEU A 40 -26.57 -27.77 -0.84
C LEU A 40 -25.24 -28.22 -1.44
N GLY A 41 -24.22 -28.48 -0.62
CA GLY A 41 -22.86 -28.80 -1.06
C GLY A 41 -21.80 -27.88 -0.45
N THR A 42 -20.53 -28.17 -0.76
CA THR A 42 -19.37 -27.39 -0.30
C THR A 42 -19.44 -25.94 -0.78
N ASP A 43 -18.65 -25.05 -0.15
CA ASP A 43 -18.58 -23.64 -0.55
C ASP A 43 -18.24 -23.46 -2.05
N GLN A 44 -17.40 -24.35 -2.59
CA GLN A 44 -17.00 -24.29 -4.00
C GLN A 44 -18.17 -24.72 -4.91
N GLU A 45 -18.82 -25.84 -4.60
CA GLU A 45 -19.98 -26.33 -5.36
C GLU A 45 -21.13 -25.31 -5.32
N MET A 46 -21.39 -24.68 -4.17
CA MET A 46 -22.40 -23.61 -4.08
C MET A 46 -22.08 -22.39 -4.95
N VAL A 47 -20.80 -22.00 -5.04
CA VAL A 47 -20.38 -20.92 -5.97
C VAL A 47 -20.59 -21.35 -7.42
N GLU A 48 -20.20 -22.58 -7.78
CA GLU A 48 -20.38 -23.11 -9.13
C GLU A 48 -21.86 -23.21 -9.52
N MET A 49 -22.72 -23.70 -8.62
CA MET A 49 -24.17 -23.69 -8.80
C MET A 49 -24.73 -22.28 -8.97
N ALA A 50 -24.22 -21.31 -8.19
CA ALA A 50 -24.66 -19.92 -8.30
C ALA A 50 -24.23 -19.30 -9.63
N ILE A 51 -23.02 -19.56 -10.11
CA ILE A 51 -22.55 -19.11 -11.43
C ILE A 51 -23.39 -19.75 -12.56
N ALA A 52 -23.67 -21.05 -12.46
CA ALA A 52 -24.49 -21.80 -13.41
C ALA A 52 -25.97 -21.38 -13.42
N GLY A 53 -26.44 -20.72 -12.36
CA GLY A 53 -27.84 -20.29 -12.21
C GLY A 53 -28.77 -21.35 -11.60
N ASN A 54 -28.20 -22.39 -11.00
CA ASN A 54 -28.90 -23.43 -10.24
C ASN A 54 -29.15 -23.02 -8.77
N LEU A 55 -28.42 -22.02 -8.28
CA LEU A 55 -28.61 -21.43 -6.95
C LEU A 55 -28.68 -19.91 -7.04
N ASP A 56 -29.77 -19.31 -6.55
CA ASP A 56 -30.00 -17.87 -6.75
C ASP A 56 -29.15 -16.97 -5.84
N ILE A 57 -28.87 -17.42 -4.62
CA ILE A 57 -28.20 -16.60 -3.59
C ILE A 57 -27.21 -17.46 -2.82
N ILE A 58 -26.01 -16.91 -2.62
CA ILE A 58 -24.95 -17.50 -1.81
C ILE A 58 -24.45 -16.48 -0.79
N LEU A 59 -24.03 -17.00 0.35
CA LEU A 59 -23.31 -16.26 1.39
C LEU A 59 -21.99 -16.99 1.63
N THR A 60 -20.93 -16.50 0.98
CA THR A 60 -19.66 -17.24 0.82
C THR A 60 -18.49 -16.48 1.43
N PRO A 61 -17.53 -17.14 2.10
CA PRO A 61 -16.32 -16.49 2.60
C PRO A 61 -15.52 -15.82 1.49
N THR A 62 -14.97 -14.63 1.75
CA THR A 62 -14.10 -13.91 0.81
C THR A 62 -12.90 -14.75 0.37
N ALA A 63 -12.31 -15.52 1.29
CA ALA A 63 -11.21 -16.44 1.02
C ALA A 63 -11.56 -17.50 -0.05
N LYS A 64 -12.80 -18.03 -0.04
CA LYS A 64 -13.25 -19.07 -0.99
C LYS A 64 -13.58 -18.47 -2.35
N LEU A 65 -14.17 -17.28 -2.38
CA LEU A 65 -14.43 -16.54 -3.62
C LEU A 65 -13.14 -16.19 -4.38
N SER A 66 -12.00 -16.17 -3.68
CA SER A 66 -10.71 -15.88 -4.31
C SER A 66 -10.23 -16.87 -5.37
N ALA A 67 -10.81 -18.09 -5.38
CA ALA A 67 -10.55 -19.06 -6.44
C ALA A 67 -11.01 -18.55 -7.81
N TYR A 68 -11.99 -17.65 -7.83
CA TYR A 68 -12.56 -17.04 -9.04
C TYR A 68 -12.15 -15.58 -9.17
N VAL A 69 -12.25 -14.80 -8.08
CA VAL A 69 -11.87 -13.38 -8.04
C VAL A 69 -10.69 -13.20 -7.09
N PRO A 70 -9.42 -13.30 -7.55
CA PRO A 70 -8.24 -13.25 -6.68
C PRO A 70 -8.21 -12.06 -5.72
N ALA A 71 -8.74 -10.90 -6.14
CA ALA A 71 -8.82 -9.70 -5.31
C ALA A 71 -9.66 -9.87 -4.02
N MET A 72 -10.55 -10.88 -3.95
CA MET A 72 -11.33 -11.16 -2.73
C MET A 72 -10.46 -11.59 -1.54
N GLN A 73 -9.19 -11.97 -1.75
CA GLN A 73 -8.23 -12.23 -0.67
C GLN A 73 -7.83 -10.94 0.06
N PHE A 74 -8.28 -9.76 -0.39
CA PHE A 74 -8.04 -8.47 0.27
C PHE A 74 -8.32 -8.51 1.78
N ALA A 75 -9.44 -9.12 2.19
CA ALA A 75 -9.80 -9.20 3.60
C ALA A 75 -8.88 -10.15 4.40
N ASP A 76 -8.24 -11.12 3.73
CA ASP A 76 -7.31 -12.08 4.32
C ASP A 76 -5.90 -11.52 4.52
N LEU A 77 -5.63 -10.28 4.09
CA LEU A 77 -4.31 -9.68 4.27
C LEU A 77 -3.96 -9.58 5.76
N PRO A 78 -2.80 -10.12 6.16
CA PRO A 78 -2.41 -10.19 7.57
C PRO A 78 -2.23 -8.78 8.15
N PHE A 79 -2.89 -8.54 9.28
CA PHE A 79 -2.87 -7.32 10.07
C PHE A 79 -3.21 -6.06 9.27
N LEU A 80 -4.01 -6.20 8.21
CA LEU A 80 -4.45 -5.07 7.40
C LEU A 80 -5.34 -4.12 8.23
N PHE A 81 -6.40 -4.68 8.83
CA PHE A 81 -7.37 -3.92 9.61
C PHE A 81 -6.97 -3.87 11.08
N PRO A 82 -6.82 -2.67 11.68
CA PRO A 82 -6.50 -2.53 13.10
C PRO A 82 -7.69 -2.77 14.03
N SER A 83 -8.92 -2.75 13.51
CA SER A 83 -10.15 -2.94 14.28
C SER A 83 -11.33 -3.38 13.40
N PRO A 84 -12.42 -3.90 13.97
CA PRO A 84 -13.67 -4.19 13.25
C PRO A 84 -14.23 -2.97 12.52
N GLU A 85 -14.24 -1.80 13.17
CA GLU A 85 -14.77 -0.56 12.59
C GLU A 85 -13.96 -0.15 11.35
N ALA A 86 -12.63 -0.29 11.41
CA ALA A 86 -11.77 -0.05 10.25
C ALA A 86 -12.07 -1.02 9.11
N ALA A 87 -12.28 -2.30 9.40
CA ALA A 87 -12.66 -3.30 8.41
C ALA A 87 -14.01 -2.95 7.78
N TYR A 88 -15.00 -2.57 8.60
CA TYR A 88 -16.34 -2.20 8.16
C TYR A 88 -16.36 -0.95 7.28
N GLU A 89 -15.67 0.13 7.68
CA GLU A 89 -15.62 1.35 6.87
C GLU A 89 -14.95 1.08 5.50
N VAL A 90 -13.91 0.25 5.46
CA VAL A 90 -13.26 -0.13 4.19
C VAL A 90 -14.17 -0.97 3.30
N LEU A 91 -14.80 -2.01 3.87
CA LEU A 91 -15.63 -2.95 3.12
C LEU A 91 -16.97 -2.35 2.68
N ASP A 92 -17.51 -1.38 3.41
CA ASP A 92 -18.72 -0.67 2.99
C ASP A 92 -18.41 0.49 2.04
N GLY A 93 -17.21 1.06 2.18
CA GLY A 93 -16.70 2.16 1.38
C GLY A 93 -16.32 1.78 -0.04
N GLU A 94 -15.71 2.74 -0.72
CA GLU A 94 -15.31 2.63 -2.12
C GLU A 94 -14.44 1.39 -2.45
N PRO A 95 -13.46 1.00 -1.61
CA PRO A 95 -12.66 -0.21 -1.85
C PRO A 95 -13.51 -1.47 -1.91
N GLY A 96 -14.42 -1.64 -0.94
CA GLY A 96 -15.35 -2.77 -0.91
C GLY A 96 -16.32 -2.78 -2.08
N GLN A 97 -16.86 -1.63 -2.50
CA GLN A 97 -17.72 -1.56 -3.69
C GLN A 97 -16.98 -1.99 -4.97
N ARG A 98 -15.70 -1.63 -5.11
CA ARG A 98 -14.87 -2.11 -6.23
C ARG A 98 -14.63 -3.61 -6.17
N LEU A 99 -14.41 -4.17 -4.99
CA LEU A 99 -14.29 -5.62 -4.80
C LEU A 99 -15.58 -6.34 -5.19
N LEU A 100 -16.74 -5.89 -4.71
CA LEU A 100 -18.05 -6.48 -5.06
C LEU A 100 -18.30 -6.43 -6.57
N LYS A 101 -17.91 -5.35 -7.24
CA LYS A 101 -18.08 -5.19 -8.68
C LYS A 101 -17.29 -6.22 -9.49
N LYS A 102 -16.12 -6.68 -9.01
CA LYS A 102 -15.33 -7.71 -9.70
C LYS A 102 -16.07 -9.06 -9.81
N LEU A 103 -17.06 -9.32 -8.97
CA LEU A 103 -17.90 -10.52 -9.08
C LEU A 103 -18.78 -10.52 -10.34
N ASP A 104 -19.10 -9.33 -10.87
CA ASP A 104 -19.95 -9.20 -12.07
C ASP A 104 -19.30 -9.89 -13.29
N GLU A 105 -17.97 -10.00 -13.34
CA GLU A 105 -17.23 -10.70 -14.41
C GLU A 105 -17.42 -12.22 -14.37
N PHE A 106 -17.87 -12.76 -13.22
CA PHE A 106 -18.04 -14.19 -12.97
C PHE A 106 -19.51 -14.60 -12.88
N GLY A 107 -20.43 -13.74 -13.31
CA GLY A 107 -21.86 -14.05 -13.28
C GLY A 107 -22.48 -13.94 -11.87
N LEU A 108 -21.82 -13.27 -10.94
CA LEU A 108 -22.29 -13.07 -9.56
C LEU A 108 -22.47 -11.59 -9.26
N LYS A 109 -23.63 -11.22 -8.71
CA LYS A 109 -23.87 -9.86 -8.22
C LYS A 109 -23.58 -9.77 -6.72
N GLY A 110 -22.44 -9.20 -6.35
CA GLY A 110 -22.11 -8.88 -4.96
C GLY A 110 -22.98 -7.74 -4.41
N ILE A 111 -23.55 -7.92 -3.21
CA ILE A 111 -24.48 -6.96 -2.58
C ILE A 111 -23.87 -6.30 -1.35
N ALA A 112 -23.33 -7.08 -0.41
CA ALA A 112 -22.81 -6.59 0.86
C ALA A 112 -21.78 -7.55 1.45
N PHE A 113 -20.87 -7.00 2.26
CA PHE A 113 -19.98 -7.78 3.12
C PHE A 113 -20.59 -7.94 4.51
N TRP A 114 -20.70 -9.19 4.96
CA TRP A 114 -21.09 -9.56 6.31
C TRP A 114 -19.89 -10.08 7.11
N SER A 115 -19.94 -9.93 8.43
CA SER A 115 -18.81 -10.19 9.31
C SER A 115 -18.91 -11.57 9.95
N ASN A 116 -17.94 -12.43 9.65
CA ASN A 116 -17.73 -13.64 10.46
C ASN A 116 -16.87 -13.34 11.71
N GLY A 117 -15.97 -12.36 11.61
CA GLY A 117 -15.11 -11.92 12.70
C GLY A 117 -13.62 -11.97 12.34
N PHE A 118 -12.76 -11.58 13.28
CA PHE A 118 -11.31 -11.71 13.13
C PHE A 118 -10.86 -13.14 13.39
N LYS A 119 -9.92 -13.62 12.57
CA LYS A 119 -9.33 -14.95 12.67
C LYS A 119 -8.36 -15.03 13.86
N GLN A 120 -8.40 -16.17 14.53
CA GLN A 120 -7.58 -16.53 15.68
C GLN A 120 -6.80 -17.81 15.36
N PHE A 121 -5.64 -18.02 15.99
CA PHE A 121 -4.87 -19.26 15.81
C PHE A 121 -5.26 -20.30 16.85
N THR A 122 -5.35 -21.56 16.45
CA THR A 122 -5.36 -22.68 17.41
C THR A 122 -4.25 -23.68 17.06
N ALA A 123 -3.71 -24.31 18.09
CA ALA A 123 -2.77 -25.42 17.97
C ALA A 123 -2.78 -26.24 19.28
N ASN A 124 -2.00 -27.31 19.31
CA ASN A 124 -1.71 -28.07 20.54
C ASN A 124 -0.50 -27.54 21.33
N ARG A 125 -0.06 -26.31 21.03
CA ARG A 125 0.96 -25.55 21.76
C ARG A 125 0.67 -24.04 21.67
N PRO A 126 1.21 -23.19 22.57
CA PRO A 126 1.09 -21.74 22.42
C PRO A 126 1.74 -21.25 21.12
N ILE A 127 1.08 -20.32 20.43
CA ILE A 127 1.58 -19.64 19.23
C ILE A 127 1.67 -18.15 19.53
N LEU A 128 2.86 -17.64 19.83
CA LEU A 128 3.04 -16.30 20.39
C LEU A 128 3.98 -15.44 19.53
N ARG A 129 4.69 -16.05 18.58
CA ARG A 129 5.57 -15.41 17.60
C ARG A 129 5.60 -16.24 16.31
N PRO A 130 6.02 -15.67 15.17
CA PRO A 130 6.11 -16.37 13.88
C PRO A 130 6.84 -17.72 13.95
N ASP A 131 7.99 -17.78 14.62
CA ASP A 131 8.81 -19.00 14.74
C ASP A 131 8.07 -20.19 15.38
N ASP A 132 7.01 -19.94 16.16
CA ASP A 132 6.23 -21.01 16.78
C ASP A 132 5.41 -21.81 15.73
N PHE A 133 5.35 -21.35 14.47
CA PHE A 133 4.78 -22.08 13.34
C PHE A 133 5.77 -23.03 12.65
N GLN A 134 7.06 -22.94 12.95
CA GLN A 134 8.09 -23.72 12.25
C GLN A 134 7.78 -25.23 12.31
N GLY A 135 7.70 -25.84 11.12
CA GLY A 135 7.46 -27.27 10.93
C GLY A 135 6.03 -27.75 11.19
N LEU A 136 5.09 -26.87 11.54
CA LEU A 136 3.70 -27.26 11.77
C LEU A 136 2.93 -27.44 10.47
N ASN A 137 2.12 -28.49 10.40
CA ASN A 137 1.08 -28.64 9.39
C ASN A 137 -0.13 -27.79 9.80
N ILE A 138 -0.40 -26.70 9.08
CA ILE A 138 -1.51 -25.79 9.41
C ILE A 138 -2.63 -25.98 8.40
N ARG A 139 -3.83 -26.31 8.87
CA ARG A 139 -5.01 -26.31 8.01
C ARG A 139 -5.34 -24.89 7.59
N ILE A 140 -5.54 -24.70 6.28
CA ILE A 140 -5.96 -23.43 5.71
C ILE A 140 -7.22 -23.56 4.84
N MET A 141 -7.92 -22.45 4.63
CA MET A 141 -8.83 -22.34 3.49
C MET A 141 -8.03 -22.29 2.19
N LYS A 142 -8.67 -22.63 1.06
CA LYS A 142 -8.05 -22.51 -0.28
C LYS A 142 -7.85 -21.03 -0.64
N SER A 143 -6.73 -20.45 -0.22
CA SER A 143 -6.33 -19.06 -0.45
C SER A 143 -4.81 -18.97 -0.56
N ARG A 144 -4.32 -18.23 -1.57
CA ARG A 144 -2.88 -18.08 -1.81
C ARG A 144 -2.22 -17.19 -0.78
N ILE A 145 -2.89 -16.10 -0.37
CA ILE A 145 -2.41 -15.22 0.71
C ILE A 145 -2.24 -15.99 2.02
N ILE A 146 -3.21 -16.83 2.39
CA ILE A 146 -3.14 -17.63 3.62
C ILE A 146 -2.02 -18.68 3.53
N ALA A 147 -1.86 -19.33 2.36
CA ALA A 147 -0.75 -20.26 2.14
C ALA A 147 0.61 -19.56 2.29
N ASP A 148 0.80 -18.40 1.67
CA ASP A 148 2.04 -17.64 1.79
C ASP A 148 2.27 -17.12 3.21
N GLN A 149 1.21 -16.74 3.94
CA GLN A 149 1.29 -16.35 5.35
C GLN A 149 1.95 -17.43 6.18
N PHE A 150 1.41 -18.65 6.19
CA PHE A 150 1.98 -19.73 7.01
C PHE A 150 3.32 -20.23 6.48
N LYS A 151 3.49 -20.31 5.15
CA LYS A 151 4.77 -20.72 4.56
C LYS A 151 5.91 -19.76 4.94
N SER A 152 5.63 -18.46 5.01
CA SER A 152 6.62 -17.45 5.41
C SER A 152 7.06 -17.55 6.87
N MET A 153 6.21 -18.16 7.72
CA MET A 153 6.51 -18.44 9.13
C MET A 153 7.04 -19.87 9.33
N GLY A 154 7.41 -20.56 8.25
CA GLY A 154 8.01 -21.90 8.31
C GLY A 154 7.03 -23.06 8.54
N ALA A 155 5.72 -22.82 8.48
CA ALA A 155 4.70 -23.86 8.52
C ALA A 155 4.46 -24.48 7.12
N ASN A 156 3.85 -25.68 7.12
CA ASN A 156 3.32 -26.35 5.95
C ASN A 156 1.79 -26.14 5.86
N PRO A 157 1.30 -25.22 5.01
CA PRO A 157 -0.14 -24.97 4.88
C PRO A 157 -0.83 -26.08 4.06
N ILE A 158 -1.87 -26.71 4.62
CA ILE A 158 -2.64 -27.79 3.99
C ILE A 158 -4.09 -27.33 3.77
N PRO A 159 -4.55 -27.18 2.51
CA PRO A 159 -5.94 -26.86 2.23
C PRO A 159 -6.86 -28.03 2.58
N ILE A 160 -7.73 -27.87 3.59
CA ILE A 160 -8.73 -28.88 3.99
C ILE A 160 -10.09 -28.20 4.04
N ASP A 161 -11.13 -28.91 3.58
CA ASP A 161 -12.50 -28.40 3.65
C ASP A 161 -12.94 -28.08 5.09
N PHE A 162 -13.85 -27.11 5.24
CA PHE A 162 -14.28 -26.62 6.55
C PHE A 162 -14.90 -27.73 7.42
N HIS A 163 -15.82 -28.53 6.88
CA HIS A 163 -16.47 -29.59 7.66
C HIS A 163 -15.56 -30.79 7.94
N LYS A 164 -14.45 -30.93 7.21
CA LYS A 164 -13.41 -31.95 7.46
C LYS A 164 -12.34 -31.51 8.47
N THR A 165 -12.38 -30.25 8.92
CA THR A 165 -11.31 -29.67 9.74
C THR A 165 -11.25 -30.28 11.13
N TYR A 166 -12.40 -30.54 11.79
CA TYR A 166 -12.42 -31.14 13.12
C TYR A 166 -11.72 -32.50 13.12
N GLN A 167 -12.09 -33.38 12.19
CA GLN A 167 -11.49 -34.69 12.05
C GLN A 167 -9.99 -34.60 11.74
N ALA A 168 -9.57 -33.72 10.82
CA ALA A 168 -8.17 -33.57 10.48
C ALA A 168 -7.29 -33.09 11.65
N LEU A 169 -7.84 -32.26 12.55
CA LEU A 169 -7.17 -31.86 13.78
C LEU A 169 -7.13 -33.01 14.81
N GLY A 170 -8.23 -33.74 14.98
CA GLY A 170 -8.33 -34.87 15.90
C GLY A 170 -7.43 -36.05 15.52
N ASP A 171 -7.31 -36.32 14.22
CA ASP A 171 -6.46 -37.39 13.66
C ASP A 171 -4.98 -36.98 13.56
N GLY A 172 -4.63 -35.72 13.89
CA GLY A 172 -3.26 -35.21 13.82
C GLY A 172 -2.71 -35.02 12.40
N ILE A 173 -3.58 -34.98 11.38
CA ILE A 173 -3.20 -34.67 9.99
C ILE A 173 -2.66 -33.23 9.90
N VAL A 174 -3.21 -32.33 10.71
CA VAL A 174 -2.76 -30.95 10.90
C VAL A 174 -2.64 -30.63 12.39
N ASP A 175 -1.65 -29.83 12.74
CA ASP A 175 -1.32 -29.44 14.12
C ASP A 175 -2.15 -28.26 14.63
N GLY A 176 -2.66 -27.45 13.70
CA GLY A 176 -3.36 -26.21 14.00
C GLY A 176 -4.13 -25.64 12.82
N GLN A 177 -4.81 -24.52 13.06
CA GLN A 177 -5.61 -23.81 12.06
C GLN A 177 -5.79 -22.33 12.42
N GLU A 178 -6.38 -21.56 11.49
CA GLU A 178 -6.92 -20.22 11.76
C GLU A 178 -8.42 -20.14 11.46
N ASN A 179 -9.20 -19.53 12.38
CA ASN A 179 -10.61 -19.20 12.14
C ASN A 179 -11.13 -18.13 13.12
N PRO A 180 -12.25 -17.46 12.81
CA PRO A 180 -12.97 -16.67 13.81
C PRO A 180 -13.56 -17.53 14.93
N LEU A 181 -13.86 -16.89 16.05
CA LEU A 181 -14.36 -17.56 17.26
C LEU A 181 -15.65 -18.35 17.02
N VAL A 182 -16.54 -17.84 16.18
CA VAL A 182 -17.79 -18.52 15.80
C VAL A 182 -17.54 -19.88 15.14
N ALA A 183 -16.52 -20.00 14.30
CA ALA A 183 -16.17 -21.26 13.66
C ALA A 183 -15.46 -22.20 14.64
N ILE A 184 -14.57 -21.68 15.49
CA ILE A 184 -13.87 -22.46 16.52
C ILE A 184 -14.87 -23.08 17.51
N ALA A 185 -15.83 -22.28 17.99
CA ALA A 185 -16.86 -22.76 18.90
C ALA A 185 -17.90 -23.64 18.20
N GLY A 186 -18.43 -23.21 17.05
CA GLY A 186 -19.49 -23.91 16.33
C GLY A 186 -19.08 -25.29 15.81
N MET A 187 -17.82 -25.45 15.40
CA MET A 187 -17.25 -26.74 14.97
C MET A 187 -16.53 -27.47 16.09
N LYS A 188 -16.55 -26.95 17.31
CA LYS A 188 -15.94 -27.55 18.51
C LYS A 188 -14.44 -27.83 18.37
N PHE A 189 -13.70 -27.02 17.62
CA PHE A 189 -12.25 -27.22 17.44
C PHE A 189 -11.49 -27.19 18.78
N TYR A 190 -12.03 -26.51 19.79
CA TYR A 190 -11.48 -26.49 21.14
C TYR A 190 -11.41 -27.88 21.83
N GLU A 191 -12.19 -28.87 21.39
CA GLU A 191 -12.13 -30.24 21.93
C GLU A 191 -10.88 -31.00 21.45
N VAL A 192 -10.29 -30.58 20.32
CA VAL A 192 -9.12 -31.20 19.68
C VAL A 192 -7.93 -30.24 19.56
N GLN A 193 -8.00 -29.08 20.21
CA GLN A 193 -6.99 -28.02 20.21
C GLN A 193 -6.81 -27.44 21.61
N SER A 194 -5.67 -27.71 22.23
CA SER A 194 -5.42 -27.32 23.63
C SER A 194 -5.16 -25.82 23.84
N HIS A 195 -4.79 -25.07 22.80
CA HIS A 195 -4.48 -23.65 22.89
C HIS A 195 -5.19 -22.82 21.82
N LEU A 196 -5.76 -21.69 22.25
CA LEU A 196 -6.29 -20.62 21.40
C LEU A 196 -5.44 -19.37 21.60
N THR A 197 -4.92 -18.80 20.53
CA THR A 197 -4.28 -17.48 20.54
C THR A 197 -5.20 -16.45 19.89
N ILE A 198 -5.65 -15.48 20.68
CA ILE A 198 -6.35 -14.29 20.18
C ILE A 198 -5.31 -13.40 19.49
N SER A 199 -5.20 -13.59 18.18
CA SER A 199 -4.22 -12.93 17.32
C SER A 199 -4.81 -11.80 16.49
N ASN A 200 -6.12 -11.81 16.24
CA ASN A 200 -6.82 -10.85 15.38
C ASN A 200 -6.08 -10.56 14.06
N HIS A 201 -5.40 -11.57 13.52
CA HIS A 201 -4.37 -11.36 12.51
C HIS A 201 -4.94 -11.13 11.11
N ALA A 202 -6.21 -11.41 10.86
CA ALA A 202 -6.86 -11.11 9.58
C ALA A 202 -8.39 -11.18 9.74
N PHE A 203 -9.12 -10.52 8.85
CA PHE A 203 -10.58 -10.44 8.92
C PHE A 203 -11.23 -11.45 7.99
N LEU A 204 -12.20 -12.23 8.47
CA LEU A 204 -12.99 -13.12 7.61
C LEU A 204 -14.35 -12.50 7.30
N GLY A 205 -14.44 -11.92 6.10
CA GLY A 205 -15.68 -11.44 5.53
C GLY A 205 -16.44 -12.54 4.77
N TYR A 206 -17.74 -12.38 4.66
CA TYR A 206 -18.60 -13.13 3.74
C TYR A 206 -19.26 -12.18 2.78
N VAL A 207 -19.48 -12.61 1.54
CA VAL A 207 -20.17 -11.80 0.55
C VAL A 207 -21.55 -12.39 0.29
N LEU A 208 -22.59 -11.60 0.59
CA LEU A 208 -23.93 -11.86 0.11
C LEU A 208 -23.97 -11.57 -1.39
N SER A 209 -24.15 -12.61 -2.21
CA SER A 209 -24.15 -12.49 -3.67
C SER A 209 -25.32 -13.23 -4.29
N PHE A 210 -25.79 -12.72 -5.42
CA PHE A 210 -26.84 -13.34 -6.23
C PHE A 210 -26.25 -13.88 -7.53
N ASN A 211 -26.87 -14.89 -8.14
CA ASN A 211 -26.68 -15.10 -9.57
C ASN A 211 -27.05 -13.80 -10.32
N GLN A 212 -26.14 -13.32 -11.16
CA GLN A 212 -26.28 -12.00 -11.80
C GLN A 212 -27.45 -11.94 -12.77
N LYS A 213 -27.67 -13.00 -13.57
CA LYS A 213 -28.78 -13.05 -14.54
C LYS A 213 -30.13 -13.07 -13.84
N ARG A 214 -30.27 -13.89 -12.78
CA ARG A 214 -31.48 -13.96 -11.94
C ARG A 214 -31.75 -12.62 -11.26
N PHE A 215 -30.72 -11.99 -10.70
CA PHE A 215 -30.85 -10.67 -10.10
C PHE A 215 -31.31 -9.63 -11.13
N GLN A 216 -30.71 -9.60 -12.32
CA GLN A 216 -31.04 -8.64 -13.38
C GLN A 216 -32.43 -8.86 -13.99
N ALA A 217 -32.93 -10.10 -14.01
CA ALA A 217 -34.27 -10.43 -14.48
C ALA A 217 -35.38 -9.90 -13.56
N LEU A 218 -35.06 -9.53 -12.30
CA LEU A 218 -36.02 -8.91 -11.40
C LEU A 218 -36.33 -7.47 -11.80
N PRO A 219 -37.61 -7.04 -11.73
CA PRO A 219 -38.00 -5.65 -11.83
C PRO A 219 -37.16 -4.74 -10.92
N GLU A 220 -36.85 -3.54 -11.41
CA GLU A 220 -36.00 -2.58 -10.68
C GLU A 220 -36.43 -2.31 -9.23
N PRO A 221 -37.75 -2.17 -8.90
CA PRO A 221 -38.17 -1.98 -7.51
C PRO A 221 -37.73 -3.13 -6.60
N PHE A 222 -37.81 -4.38 -7.07
CA PHE A 222 -37.39 -5.54 -6.29
C PHE A 222 -35.87 -5.62 -6.15
N ARG A 223 -35.11 -5.29 -7.20
CA ARG A 223 -33.64 -5.19 -7.11
C ARG A 223 -33.22 -4.14 -6.07
N LYS A 224 -33.87 -2.98 -6.06
CA LYS A 224 -33.64 -1.93 -5.05
C LYS A 224 -34.00 -2.42 -3.65
N THR A 225 -35.13 -3.10 -3.47
CA THR A 225 -35.54 -3.66 -2.16
C THR A 225 -34.53 -4.68 -1.63
N LEU A 226 -34.01 -5.56 -2.49
CA LEU A 226 -32.96 -6.53 -2.12
C LEU A 226 -31.70 -5.82 -1.62
N VAL A 227 -31.17 -4.88 -2.40
CA VAL A 227 -29.95 -4.14 -2.03
C VAL A 227 -30.14 -3.31 -0.77
N ALA A 228 -31.25 -2.57 -0.66
CA ALA A 228 -31.53 -1.71 0.49
C ALA A 228 -31.71 -2.52 1.77
N THR A 229 -32.41 -3.66 1.70
CA THR A 229 -32.62 -4.52 2.87
C THR A 229 -31.33 -5.19 3.31
N ALA A 230 -30.48 -5.63 2.38
CA ALA A 230 -29.16 -6.16 2.72
C ALA A 230 -28.32 -5.10 3.47
N LYS A 231 -28.27 -3.86 2.95
CA LYS A 231 -27.56 -2.74 3.61
C LYS A 231 -28.11 -2.41 5.00
N GLN A 232 -29.43 -2.50 5.19
CA GLN A 232 -30.07 -2.30 6.49
C GLN A 232 -29.70 -3.38 7.50
N ILE A 233 -29.58 -4.64 7.06
CA ILE A 233 -29.31 -5.79 7.93
C ILE A 233 -27.82 -5.93 8.25
N THR A 234 -26.92 -5.54 7.35
CA THR A 234 -25.47 -5.60 7.57
C THR A 234 -25.00 -5.09 8.94
N PRO A 235 -25.36 -3.87 9.41
CA PRO A 235 -24.93 -3.40 10.73
C PRO A 235 -25.54 -4.22 11.89
N LEU A 236 -26.78 -4.70 11.74
CA LEU A 236 -27.43 -5.56 12.75
C LEU A 236 -26.70 -6.91 12.86
N GLN A 237 -26.33 -7.49 11.71
CA GLN A 237 -25.55 -8.72 11.63
C GLN A 237 -24.21 -8.58 12.34
N ARG A 238 -23.50 -7.47 12.13
CA ARG A 238 -22.20 -7.20 12.76
C ARG A 238 -22.32 -7.05 14.27
N MET A 239 -23.33 -6.32 14.74
CA MET A 239 -23.62 -6.18 16.18
C MET A 239 -23.92 -7.53 16.84
N GLU A 240 -24.70 -8.39 16.20
CA GLU A 240 -24.99 -9.73 16.71
C GLU A 240 -23.74 -10.63 16.69
N THR A 241 -22.86 -10.49 15.69
CA THR A 241 -21.56 -11.17 15.67
C THR A 241 -20.71 -10.77 16.88
N GLU A 242 -20.53 -9.47 17.13
CA GLU A 242 -19.73 -8.97 18.27
C GLU A 242 -20.30 -9.43 19.62
N LYS A 243 -21.63 -9.47 19.74
CA LYS A 243 -22.31 -10.00 20.93
C LYS A 243 -21.99 -11.49 21.14
N LYS A 244 -22.15 -12.31 20.09
CA LYS A 244 -21.91 -13.76 20.15
C LYS A 244 -20.43 -14.14 20.32
N GLU A 245 -19.49 -13.31 19.86
CA GLU A 245 -18.05 -13.56 20.10
C GLU A 245 -17.71 -13.68 21.59
N LYS A 246 -18.41 -12.94 22.47
CA LYS A 246 -18.25 -13.06 23.93
C LYS A 246 -18.71 -14.44 24.42
N GLU A 247 -19.87 -14.89 23.96
CA GLU A 247 -20.42 -16.22 24.28
C GLU A 247 -19.47 -17.34 23.81
N TYR A 248 -18.90 -17.21 22.61
CA TYR A 248 -17.96 -18.18 22.07
C TYR A 248 -16.66 -18.26 22.89
N LEU A 249 -16.12 -17.13 23.35
CA LEU A 249 -14.96 -17.14 24.24
C LEU A 249 -15.24 -17.84 25.57
N ASP A 250 -16.45 -17.66 26.12
CA ASP A 250 -16.83 -18.30 27.37
C ASP A 250 -16.97 -19.82 27.19
N ILE A 251 -17.58 -20.28 26.10
CA ILE A 251 -17.64 -21.71 25.73
C ILE A 251 -16.23 -22.30 25.61
N ILE A 252 -15.34 -21.62 24.87
CA ILE A 252 -13.97 -22.10 24.67
C ILE A 252 -13.22 -22.14 26.00
N ARG A 253 -13.38 -21.13 26.87
CA ARG A 253 -12.73 -21.09 28.18
C ARG A 253 -13.21 -22.24 29.09
N GLN A 254 -14.51 -22.53 29.09
CA GLN A 254 -15.10 -23.61 29.90
C GLN A 254 -14.68 -25.00 29.45
N SER A 255 -14.27 -25.17 28.19
CA SER A 255 -13.74 -26.45 27.68
C SER A 255 -12.37 -26.85 28.25
N GLY A 256 -11.67 -25.93 28.91
CA GLY A 256 -10.28 -26.13 29.36
C GLY A 256 -9.22 -25.72 28.33
N CYS A 257 -9.62 -25.26 27.14
CA CYS A 257 -8.70 -24.69 26.15
C CYS A 257 -8.01 -23.43 26.70
N LYS A 258 -6.68 -23.37 26.60
CA LYS A 258 -5.88 -22.25 27.09
C LYS A 258 -5.95 -21.07 26.12
N ILE A 259 -6.65 -20.01 26.53
CA ILE A 259 -6.77 -18.77 25.74
C ILE A 259 -5.63 -17.82 26.10
N THR A 260 -4.84 -17.43 25.11
CA THR A 260 -3.79 -16.40 25.24
C THR A 260 -4.06 -15.25 24.28
N VAL A 261 -3.90 -14.01 24.74
CA VAL A 261 -4.00 -12.82 23.88
C VAL A 261 -2.60 -12.37 23.49
N LEU A 262 -2.39 -12.02 22.22
CA LEU A 262 -1.11 -11.44 21.81
C LEU A 262 -0.89 -10.09 22.50
N THR A 263 0.33 -9.85 22.98
CA THR A 263 0.73 -8.52 23.43
C THR A 263 0.98 -7.64 22.22
N SER A 264 0.85 -6.32 22.36
CA SER A 264 1.12 -5.38 21.26
C SER A 264 2.53 -5.53 20.66
N ALA A 265 3.51 -5.93 21.47
CA ALA A 265 4.86 -6.23 21.00
C ALA A 265 4.90 -7.46 20.06
N ARG A 266 4.16 -8.51 20.39
CA ARG A 266 4.06 -9.73 19.57
C ARG A 266 3.22 -9.50 18.32
N GLU A 267 2.11 -8.79 18.45
CA GLU A 267 1.29 -8.35 17.30
C GLU A 267 2.13 -7.55 16.31
N LYS A 268 2.93 -6.60 16.80
CA LYS A 268 3.86 -5.84 15.97
C LYS A 268 4.91 -6.72 15.30
N GLN A 269 5.42 -7.74 15.98
CA GLN A 269 6.36 -8.69 15.38
C GLN A 269 5.72 -9.43 14.20
N PHE A 270 4.51 -9.97 14.39
CA PHE A 270 3.75 -10.59 13.30
C PHE A 270 3.48 -9.61 12.15
N PHE A 271 3.04 -8.38 12.45
CA PHE A 271 2.80 -7.36 11.44
C PHE A 271 4.07 -7.06 10.63
N MET A 272 5.23 -6.92 11.29
CA MET A 272 6.49 -6.65 10.62
C MET A 272 6.92 -7.81 9.71
N ASP A 273 6.84 -9.04 10.21
CA ASP A 273 7.31 -10.22 9.48
C ASP A 273 6.38 -10.60 8.33
N LEU A 274 5.09 -10.22 8.40
CA LEU A 274 4.10 -10.49 7.36
C LEU A 274 3.82 -9.28 6.44
N ALA A 275 4.42 -8.12 6.70
CA ALA A 275 4.16 -6.89 5.94
C ALA A 275 4.42 -7.04 4.43
N PHE A 276 5.41 -7.86 4.05
CA PHE A 276 5.75 -8.10 2.65
C PHE A 276 4.63 -8.79 1.87
N ILE A 277 3.73 -9.53 2.53
CA ILE A 277 2.60 -10.20 1.88
C ILE A 277 1.64 -9.16 1.31
N THR A 278 1.43 -8.05 2.02
CA THR A 278 0.62 -6.94 1.51
C THR A 278 1.20 -6.37 0.22
N ASP A 279 2.52 -6.14 0.19
CA ASP A 279 3.19 -5.63 -1.00
C ASP A 279 3.12 -6.64 -2.16
N LYS A 280 3.34 -7.94 -1.89
CA LYS A 280 3.30 -9.02 -2.89
C LYS A 280 1.94 -9.13 -3.60
N TYR A 281 0.84 -8.93 -2.87
CA TYR A 281 -0.52 -9.13 -3.38
C TYR A 281 -1.21 -7.83 -3.80
N THR A 282 -0.56 -6.67 -3.69
CA THR A 282 -1.12 -5.38 -4.07
C THR A 282 -1.57 -5.37 -5.54
N ASP A 283 -0.75 -5.87 -6.47
CA ASP A 283 -1.07 -5.92 -7.89
C ASP A 283 -2.28 -6.85 -8.18
N VAL A 284 -2.42 -7.94 -7.41
CA VAL A 284 -3.53 -8.92 -7.55
C VAL A 284 -4.85 -8.33 -7.07
N ILE A 285 -4.81 -7.54 -5.99
CA ILE A 285 -5.99 -6.90 -5.41
C ILE A 285 -6.40 -5.68 -6.24
N GLY A 286 -5.42 -4.89 -6.67
CA GLY A 286 -5.57 -3.66 -7.43
C GLY A 286 -5.17 -2.43 -6.60
N ASP A 287 -4.30 -1.60 -7.16
CA ASP A 287 -3.76 -0.39 -6.52
C ASP A 287 -4.86 0.53 -5.97
N ASN A 288 -5.94 0.73 -6.74
CA ASN A 288 -7.04 1.60 -6.33
C ASN A 288 -7.80 1.11 -5.08
N ILE A 289 -7.99 -0.20 -4.95
CA ILE A 289 -8.61 -0.82 -3.77
C ILE A 289 -7.68 -0.68 -2.57
N MET A 290 -6.38 -0.96 -2.77
CA MET A 290 -5.37 -0.88 -1.72
C MET A 290 -5.17 0.56 -1.21
N ASP A 291 -5.09 1.54 -2.10
CA ASP A 291 -4.91 2.95 -1.74
C ASP A 291 -6.14 3.50 -1.00
N GLY A 292 -7.35 3.19 -1.51
CA GLY A 292 -8.59 3.58 -0.85
C GLY A 292 -8.72 2.96 0.55
N ALA A 293 -8.32 1.70 0.70
CA ALA A 293 -8.30 1.03 2.00
C ALA A 293 -7.29 1.65 2.96
N GLN A 294 -6.06 1.91 2.50
CA GLN A 294 -5.01 2.52 3.33
C GLN A 294 -5.43 3.92 3.83
N LYS A 295 -6.13 4.70 3.00
CA LYS A 295 -6.67 6.01 3.40
C LYS A 295 -7.64 5.90 4.58
N ILE A 296 -8.53 4.91 4.56
CA ILE A 296 -9.49 4.68 5.64
C ILE A 296 -8.78 4.12 6.88
N ILE A 297 -7.96 3.07 6.71
CA ILE A 297 -7.21 2.43 7.80
C ILE A 297 -6.29 3.42 8.53
N GLY A 298 -5.71 4.39 7.82
CA GLY A 298 -4.88 5.43 8.40
C GLY A 298 -5.59 6.33 9.43
N LYS A 299 -6.94 6.33 9.47
CA LYS A 299 -7.75 6.97 10.53
C LYS A 299 -7.73 6.16 11.83
N TYR A 300 -7.72 4.84 11.72
CA TYR A 300 -7.88 3.90 12.84
C TYR A 300 -6.56 3.41 13.43
N ARG A 301 -5.48 3.39 12.65
CA ARG A 301 -4.12 3.09 13.16
C ARG A 301 -3.52 4.23 13.98
N TRP A 302 -4.26 5.32 14.17
CA TRP A 302 -3.81 6.47 14.94
C TRP A 302 -4.75 6.72 16.12
N VAL A 303 -4.30 6.24 17.28
CA VAL A 303 -4.63 6.82 18.59
C VAL A 303 -3.31 7.33 19.14
N ASP A 304 -3.20 8.64 19.35
CA ASP A 304 -2.06 9.19 20.07
C ASP A 304 -2.17 8.75 21.53
N HIS A 305 -1.43 7.71 21.92
CA HIS A 305 -1.44 7.18 23.28
C HIS A 305 -0.75 8.12 24.31
N GLY A 306 -0.56 9.40 23.97
CA GLY A 306 0.11 10.37 24.84
C GLY A 306 1.58 10.06 25.13
N ASN A 307 2.22 9.17 24.35
CA ASN A 307 3.63 8.89 24.53
C ASN A 307 4.45 10.05 23.92
N ASN A 308 5.28 10.71 24.74
CA ASN A 308 6.17 11.81 24.37
C ASN A 308 7.36 11.36 23.47
N ASP A 309 7.12 10.38 22.61
CA ASP A 309 8.07 9.87 21.62
C ASP A 309 8.13 10.83 20.42
N PRO A 310 9.34 11.18 19.95
CA PRO A 310 9.55 12.09 18.82
C PRO A 310 8.97 11.55 17.52
N VAL A 311 8.30 12.43 16.77
CA VAL A 311 7.61 12.12 15.52
C VAL A 311 8.32 12.77 14.34
N ILE A 312 8.60 11.97 13.31
CA ILE A 312 8.99 12.43 11.97
C ILE A 312 7.73 12.40 11.10
N GLY A 313 7.30 13.56 10.61
CA GLY A 313 6.26 13.63 9.59
C GLY A 313 6.80 13.19 8.23
N LEU A 314 5.98 12.54 7.40
CA LEU A 314 6.26 12.29 5.99
C LEU A 314 5.06 12.76 5.17
N THR A 315 5.26 13.72 4.28
CA THR A 315 4.29 14.07 3.24
C THR A 315 4.88 13.76 1.87
N ALA A 316 4.22 12.90 1.12
CA ALA A 316 4.61 12.55 -0.23
C ALA A 316 3.40 12.07 -1.04
N ASP A 317 3.63 11.90 -2.34
CA ASP A 317 2.63 11.33 -3.24
C ASP A 317 2.63 9.81 -3.14
N PHE A 318 1.50 9.24 -2.72
CA PHE A 318 1.31 7.79 -2.67
C PHE A 318 0.27 7.28 -3.67
N THR A 319 -0.44 8.17 -4.37
CA THR A 319 -1.68 7.80 -5.09
C THR A 319 -1.76 8.30 -6.53
N MET A 320 -1.03 9.35 -6.93
CA MET A 320 -1.25 10.04 -8.21
C MET A 320 -0.01 10.07 -9.12
N SER A 321 0.79 11.13 -9.06
CA SER A 321 1.81 11.49 -10.04
C SER A 321 3.11 10.70 -9.93
N SER A 322 3.52 10.29 -8.73
CA SER A 322 4.76 9.54 -8.46
C SER A 322 4.63 8.60 -7.25
N PRO A 323 3.59 7.74 -7.21
CA PRO A 323 3.30 6.88 -6.05
C PRO A 323 4.43 5.90 -5.72
N ALA A 324 5.13 5.40 -6.74
CA ALA A 324 6.31 4.54 -6.56
C ALA A 324 7.45 5.25 -5.80
N SER A 325 7.68 6.54 -6.11
CA SER A 325 8.70 7.34 -5.43
C SER A 325 8.32 7.62 -3.98
N GLY A 326 7.05 7.96 -3.70
CA GLY A 326 6.58 8.16 -2.32
C GLY A 326 6.70 6.91 -1.47
N ARG A 327 6.33 5.74 -2.02
CA ARG A 327 6.51 4.45 -1.35
C ARG A 327 7.98 4.15 -1.05
N ALA A 328 8.89 4.40 -2.00
CA ALA A 328 10.32 4.21 -1.78
C ALA A 328 10.86 5.09 -0.65
N ILE A 329 10.48 6.38 -0.63
CA ILE A 329 10.83 7.33 0.44
C ILE A 329 10.29 6.85 1.80
N ARG A 330 9.01 6.45 1.87
CA ARG A 330 8.42 5.89 3.09
C ARG A 330 9.20 4.67 3.57
N ASN A 331 9.52 3.76 2.67
CA ASN A 331 10.22 2.52 3.01
C ASN A 331 11.65 2.80 3.51
N GLY A 332 12.37 3.76 2.91
CA GLY A 332 13.69 4.18 3.38
C GLY A 332 13.65 4.80 4.77
N LEU A 333 12.72 5.72 4.99
CA LEU A 333 12.49 6.38 6.27
C LEU A 333 12.13 5.37 7.38
N THR A 334 11.14 4.50 7.13
CA THR A 334 10.70 3.53 8.15
C THR A 334 11.75 2.48 8.44
N PHE A 335 12.49 2.03 7.43
CA PHE A 335 13.62 1.11 7.63
C PHE A 335 14.71 1.74 8.51
N ALA A 336 15.10 3.00 8.23
CA ALA A 336 16.07 3.71 9.06
C ALA A 336 15.59 3.91 10.50
N VAL A 337 14.34 4.35 10.69
CA VAL A 337 13.75 4.54 12.02
C VAL A 337 13.73 3.24 12.81
N ASN A 338 13.42 2.11 12.17
CA ASN A 338 13.47 0.80 12.81
C ASN A 338 14.90 0.44 13.25
N GLN A 339 15.91 0.72 12.43
CA GLN A 339 17.32 0.52 12.82
C GLN A 339 17.72 1.41 14.00
N ILE A 340 17.39 2.70 13.94
CA ILE A 340 17.67 3.67 15.03
C ILE A 340 17.01 3.19 16.34
N ASN A 341 15.74 2.77 16.27
CA ASN A 341 15.00 2.28 17.42
C ASN A 341 15.54 0.96 17.97
N LYS A 342 16.01 0.03 17.12
CA LYS A 342 16.72 -1.18 17.56
C LYS A 342 17.99 -0.82 18.34
N ASN A 343 18.67 0.25 17.93
CA ASN A 343 19.89 0.76 18.56
C ASN A 343 19.61 1.77 19.69
N GLY A 344 18.52 1.59 20.43
CA GLY A 344 18.17 2.41 21.59
C GLY A 344 17.29 3.64 21.29
N GLY A 345 17.25 4.13 20.05
CA GLY A 345 16.48 5.33 19.68
C GLY A 345 17.30 6.62 19.74
N VAL A 346 16.63 7.74 20.07
CA VAL A 346 17.24 9.06 20.27
C VAL A 346 16.85 9.59 21.64
N LEU A 347 17.82 10.05 22.44
CA LEU A 347 17.58 10.53 23.81
C LEU A 347 16.69 9.56 24.62
N GLU A 348 17.00 8.26 24.53
CA GLU A 348 16.28 7.14 25.17
C GLU A 348 14.82 6.97 24.74
N LYS A 349 14.37 7.70 23.72
CA LYS A 349 13.01 7.66 23.16
C LYS A 349 12.99 6.99 21.79
N LYS A 350 11.86 6.39 21.44
CA LYS A 350 11.68 5.77 20.12
C LYS A 350 11.17 6.81 19.12
N LEU A 351 11.75 6.82 17.94
CA LEU A 351 11.24 7.61 16.81
C LEU A 351 9.99 6.96 16.24
N ARG A 352 8.99 7.79 15.92
CA ARG A 352 7.76 7.40 15.21
C ARG A 352 7.68 8.11 13.87
N VAL A 353 7.01 7.49 12.90
CA VAL A 353 6.78 8.09 11.58
C VAL A 353 5.30 8.35 11.40
N ARG A 354 4.93 9.58 11.03
CA ARG A 354 3.55 9.95 10.65
C ARG A 354 3.48 10.23 9.16
N VAL A 355 2.93 9.30 8.41
CA VAL A 355 2.76 9.42 6.95
C VAL A 355 1.43 10.10 6.62
N MET A 356 1.47 11.04 5.68
CA MET A 356 0.32 11.69 5.08
C MET A 356 0.50 11.72 3.56
N ASP A 357 -0.54 11.34 2.83
CA ASP A 357 -0.54 11.44 1.37
C ASP A 357 -0.89 12.87 0.95
N ASP A 358 -0.08 13.46 0.08
CA ASP A 358 -0.36 14.74 -0.59
C ASP A 358 -0.76 14.60 -2.06
N SER A 359 -0.68 13.38 -2.61
CA SER A 359 -0.94 13.08 -4.02
C SER A 359 -0.16 13.97 -5.00
N GLY A 360 0.98 14.52 -4.59
CA GLY A 360 1.76 15.45 -5.39
C GLY A 360 1.16 16.85 -5.54
N ILE A 361 0.12 17.18 -4.77
CA ILE A 361 -0.59 18.45 -4.84
C ILE A 361 0.01 19.45 -3.83
N PRO A 362 0.48 20.64 -4.28
CA PRO A 362 1.11 21.61 -3.38
C PRO A 362 0.23 22.08 -2.22
N SER A 363 -1.05 22.38 -2.47
CA SER A 363 -1.99 22.82 -1.42
C SER A 363 -2.23 21.73 -0.36
N ARG A 364 -2.29 20.47 -0.78
CA ARG A 364 -2.45 19.33 0.15
C ARG A 364 -1.18 19.06 0.95
N THR A 365 -0.02 19.26 0.34
CA THR A 365 1.28 19.19 1.03
C THR A 365 1.33 20.21 2.16
N ARG A 366 0.96 21.47 1.88
CA ARG A 366 0.87 22.53 2.89
C ARG A 366 -0.10 22.14 4.02
N ALA A 367 -1.31 21.68 3.69
CA ALA A 367 -2.30 21.24 4.68
C ALA A 367 -1.81 20.05 5.53
N ASN A 368 -1.02 19.13 4.95
CA ASN A 368 -0.40 18.04 5.70
C ASN A 368 0.62 18.57 6.70
N ILE A 369 1.48 19.51 6.29
CA ILE A 369 2.48 20.12 7.18
C ILE A 369 1.81 20.92 8.31
N GLU A 370 0.73 21.66 8.03
CA GLU A 370 -0.06 22.35 9.07
C GLU A 370 -0.71 21.40 10.07
N LYS A 371 -1.08 20.17 9.64
CA LYS A 371 -1.59 19.14 10.56
C LYS A 371 -0.46 18.52 11.37
N LEU A 372 0.68 18.26 10.73
CA LEU A 372 1.86 17.70 11.37
C LEU A 372 2.43 18.67 12.42
N SER A 373 2.45 19.98 12.15
CA SER A 373 2.99 21.00 13.06
C SER A 373 2.23 21.08 14.39
N ARG A 374 0.98 20.61 14.43
CA ARG A 374 0.15 20.52 15.64
C ARG A 374 0.50 19.33 16.53
N ILE A 375 1.34 18.41 16.07
CA ILE A 375 1.82 17.28 16.88
C ILE A 375 2.91 17.81 17.82
N PRO A 376 2.71 17.82 19.15
CA PRO A 376 3.66 18.43 20.08
C PRO A 376 5.06 17.81 20.02
N SER A 377 5.16 16.51 19.74
CA SER A 377 6.43 15.80 19.63
C SER A 377 7.02 15.75 18.22
N LEU A 378 6.54 16.57 17.28
CA LEU A 378 7.12 16.66 15.93
C LEU A 378 8.56 17.22 15.99
N VAL A 379 9.52 16.46 15.45
CA VAL A 379 10.93 16.87 15.38
C VAL A 379 11.38 17.31 13.98
N ALA A 380 10.77 16.76 12.93
CA ALA A 380 11.07 17.10 11.54
C ALA A 380 9.94 16.63 10.62
N VAL A 381 9.94 17.15 9.39
CA VAL A 381 9.08 16.65 8.30
C VAL A 381 9.94 16.27 7.11
N MET A 382 9.71 15.09 6.55
CA MET A 382 10.28 14.64 5.29
C MET A 382 9.29 14.86 4.14
N SER A 383 9.78 15.33 2.99
CA SER A 383 8.96 15.60 1.81
C SER A 383 9.07 14.49 0.74
N GLY A 384 8.24 14.60 -0.30
CA GLY A 384 8.26 13.74 -1.48
C GLY A 384 9.29 14.14 -2.55
N LYS A 385 9.04 13.68 -3.79
CA LYS A 385 9.89 13.90 -4.98
C LYS A 385 9.62 15.22 -5.71
N ILE A 386 8.42 15.79 -5.59
CA ILE A 386 7.96 16.87 -6.46
C ILE A 386 8.44 18.24 -5.95
N SER A 387 9.29 18.92 -6.71
CA SER A 387 9.86 20.22 -6.28
C SER A 387 8.79 21.28 -5.99
N ALA A 388 7.69 21.31 -6.75
CA ALA A 388 6.60 22.26 -6.53
C ALA A 388 5.90 22.09 -5.17
N THR A 389 5.82 20.86 -4.65
CA THR A 389 5.20 20.62 -3.33
C THR A 389 6.10 21.11 -2.20
N VAL A 390 7.42 20.95 -2.36
CA VAL A 390 8.43 21.45 -1.41
C VAL A 390 8.49 22.97 -1.41
N LEU A 391 8.51 23.61 -2.59
CA LEU A 391 8.57 25.07 -2.70
C LEU A 391 7.35 25.74 -2.06
N ALA A 392 6.16 25.14 -2.22
CA ALA A 392 4.90 25.70 -1.71
C ALA A 392 4.76 25.68 -0.16
N CYS A 393 5.67 25.01 0.55
CA CYS A 393 5.66 24.95 2.00
C CYS A 393 6.88 25.59 2.66
N LEU A 394 7.80 26.18 1.89
CA LEU A 394 9.00 26.81 2.44
C LEU A 394 8.65 27.91 3.45
N ASP A 395 7.70 28.80 3.16
CA ASP A 395 7.28 29.84 4.12
C ASP A 395 6.77 29.25 5.45
N LEU A 396 5.97 28.19 5.36
CA LEU A 396 5.37 27.52 6.50
C LEU A 396 6.43 26.86 7.38
N VAL A 397 7.37 26.10 6.79
CA VAL A 397 8.37 25.39 7.58
C VAL A 397 9.35 26.35 8.27
N HIS A 398 9.67 27.48 7.65
CA HIS A 398 10.51 28.50 8.29
C HIS A 398 9.74 29.23 9.40
N ARG A 399 8.49 29.64 9.17
CA ARG A 399 7.66 30.29 10.19
C ARG A 399 7.41 29.39 11.42
N GLU A 400 7.17 28.12 11.19
CA GLU A 400 6.90 27.14 12.24
C GLU A 400 8.17 26.52 12.82
N HIS A 401 9.36 26.88 12.34
CA HIS A 401 10.65 26.32 12.73
C HIS A 401 10.68 24.78 12.61
N ILE A 402 10.32 24.24 11.44
CA ILE A 402 10.28 22.80 11.16
C ILE A 402 11.45 22.40 10.26
N PRO A 403 12.40 21.57 10.71
CA PRO A 403 13.39 20.96 9.83
C PRO A 403 12.70 20.16 8.72
N LEU A 404 12.84 20.62 7.48
CA LEU A 404 12.29 19.99 6.29
C LEU A 404 13.39 19.17 5.61
N LEU A 405 13.23 17.85 5.60
CA LEU A 405 14.16 16.88 5.04
C LEU A 405 13.73 16.52 3.61
N ILE A 406 14.60 16.76 2.63
CA ILE A 406 14.27 16.65 1.21
C ILE A 406 15.06 15.49 0.59
N PRO A 407 14.43 14.30 0.42
CA PRO A 407 15.12 13.13 -0.08
C PRO A 407 15.30 13.14 -1.60
N TRP A 408 14.55 13.92 -2.37
CA TRP A 408 14.63 13.78 -3.83
C TRP A 408 14.47 15.07 -4.64
N SER A 409 13.56 15.97 -4.29
CA SER A 409 13.36 17.21 -5.06
C SER A 409 14.65 18.01 -5.26
N SER A 410 14.96 18.39 -6.51
CA SER A 410 16.27 18.92 -6.87
C SER A 410 16.30 20.39 -7.28
N ALA A 411 15.13 21.04 -7.35
CA ALA A 411 15.05 22.46 -7.72
C ALA A 411 15.98 23.30 -6.85
N THR A 412 16.76 24.16 -7.49
CA THR A 412 17.82 24.93 -6.81
C THR A 412 17.24 25.84 -5.73
N ALA A 413 16.09 26.47 -6.02
CA ALA A 413 15.37 27.36 -5.13
C ALA A 413 14.88 26.70 -3.83
N ILE A 414 14.92 25.37 -3.70
CA ILE A 414 14.55 24.69 -2.45
C ILE A 414 15.52 25.05 -1.32
N VAL A 415 16.82 25.13 -1.62
CA VAL A 415 17.87 25.46 -0.63
C VAL A 415 18.42 26.87 -0.81
N GLU A 416 18.40 27.43 -2.03
CA GLU A 416 18.65 28.86 -2.27
C GLU A 416 17.32 29.64 -2.19
N ASN A 417 16.66 29.54 -1.04
CA ASN A 417 15.30 30.05 -0.82
C ASN A 417 15.25 31.44 -0.17
N GLY A 418 16.40 32.02 0.19
CA GLY A 418 16.52 33.35 0.80
C GLY A 418 16.20 33.42 2.30
N TYR A 419 15.82 32.31 2.95
CA TYR A 419 15.57 32.29 4.39
C TYR A 419 16.88 32.13 5.18
N ASN A 420 16.98 32.85 6.30
CA ASN A 420 18.06 32.74 7.26
C ASN A 420 17.52 32.91 8.69
N PRO A 421 17.61 31.91 9.58
CA PRO A 421 18.15 30.56 9.33
C PRO A 421 17.29 29.76 8.33
N ASN A 422 17.94 28.94 7.51
CA ASN A 422 17.27 28.03 6.58
C ASN A 422 16.88 26.72 7.31
N TYR A 423 15.66 26.25 7.09
CA TYR A 423 15.11 25.01 7.65
C TYR A 423 15.00 23.87 6.63
N ALA A 424 15.40 24.09 5.36
CA ALA A 424 15.36 23.09 4.30
C ALA A 424 16.72 22.39 4.12
N PHE A 425 16.76 21.07 4.34
CA PHE A 425 17.97 20.25 4.26
C PHE A 425 17.80 19.14 3.22
N ARG A 426 18.80 19.00 2.35
CA ARG A 426 18.70 18.15 1.16
C ARG A 426 19.95 17.30 0.99
N VAL A 427 19.75 16.03 0.64
CA VAL A 427 20.81 15.10 0.19
C VAL A 427 20.71 14.77 -1.31
N SER A 428 19.59 15.09 -1.95
CA SER A 428 19.44 14.91 -3.40
C SER A 428 20.23 15.94 -4.20
N LEU A 429 20.36 15.63 -5.50
CA LEU A 429 21.01 16.49 -6.48
C LEU A 429 20.44 17.92 -6.48
N ARG A 430 21.27 18.88 -6.90
CA ARG A 430 20.90 20.29 -7.12
C ARG A 430 20.98 20.59 -8.62
N ASP A 431 19.92 21.15 -9.18
CA ASP A 431 19.88 21.40 -10.64
C ASP A 431 21.03 22.32 -11.12
N ARG A 432 21.44 23.32 -10.31
CA ARG A 432 22.59 24.20 -10.63
C ARG A 432 23.89 23.43 -10.87
N ASP A 433 24.08 22.30 -10.19
CA ASP A 433 25.30 21.48 -10.30
C ASP A 433 25.13 20.40 -11.37
N VAL A 434 23.91 19.86 -11.52
CA VAL A 434 23.59 18.84 -12.52
C VAL A 434 23.51 19.40 -13.94
N GLY A 435 23.03 20.64 -14.12
CA GLY A 435 22.93 21.28 -15.43
C GLY A 435 24.26 21.27 -16.21
N PRO A 436 25.36 21.80 -15.65
CA PRO A 436 26.70 21.73 -16.26
C PRO A 436 27.18 20.31 -16.54
N PHE A 437 26.86 19.35 -15.67
CA PHE A 437 27.21 17.95 -15.84
C PHE A 437 26.48 17.33 -17.05
N LEU A 438 25.17 17.52 -17.15
CA LEU A 438 24.37 17.01 -18.28
C LEU A 438 24.75 17.69 -19.59
N VAL A 439 25.01 19.02 -19.58
CA VAL A 439 25.49 19.75 -20.75
C VAL A 439 26.81 19.17 -21.24
N SER A 440 27.76 18.88 -20.35
CA SER A 440 29.06 18.30 -20.76
C SER A 440 28.88 16.96 -21.49
N HIS A 441 28.00 16.07 -21.00
CA HIS A 441 27.70 14.79 -21.66
C HIS A 441 26.90 14.95 -22.96
N ALA A 442 26.04 15.95 -23.07
CA ALA A 442 25.35 16.27 -24.32
C ALA A 442 26.33 16.74 -25.40
N LEU A 443 27.33 17.55 -25.03
CA LEU A 443 28.33 18.09 -25.96
C LEU A 443 29.28 17.02 -26.51
N GLU A 444 29.45 15.89 -25.82
CA GLU A 444 30.13 14.70 -26.39
C GLU A 444 29.36 14.09 -27.58
N LYS A 445 28.06 14.36 -27.69
CA LYS A 445 27.19 13.87 -28.77
C LYS A 445 27.01 14.91 -29.88
N SER A 446 26.73 16.16 -29.50
CA SER A 446 26.54 17.26 -30.46
C SER A 446 26.63 18.61 -29.75
N ASN A 447 27.15 19.63 -30.45
CA ASN A 447 27.10 21.02 -30.02
C ASN A 447 25.73 21.69 -30.27
N LYS A 448 24.83 21.05 -31.04
CA LYS A 448 23.48 21.52 -31.32
C LYS A 448 22.50 20.90 -30.34
N VAL A 449 22.23 21.59 -29.24
CA VAL A 449 21.48 21.04 -28.09
C VAL A 449 20.05 21.57 -28.07
N ALA A 450 19.07 20.69 -27.96
CA ALA A 450 17.69 21.05 -27.64
C ALA A 450 17.36 20.74 -26.17
N LEU A 451 16.52 21.57 -25.54
CA LEU A 451 15.97 21.35 -24.22
C LEU A 451 14.53 20.86 -24.33
N LEU A 452 14.21 19.74 -23.69
CA LEU A 452 12.85 19.21 -23.56
C LEU A 452 12.50 19.08 -22.07
N LEU A 453 11.62 19.95 -21.59
CA LEU A 453 11.41 20.18 -20.16
C LEU A 453 9.93 20.03 -19.80
N ILE A 454 9.65 19.46 -18.63
CA ILE A 454 8.29 19.48 -18.07
C ILE A 454 7.92 20.90 -17.62
N ASN A 455 6.71 21.36 -17.90
CA ASN A 455 6.25 22.70 -17.57
C ASN A 455 5.85 22.83 -16.10
N ASN A 456 6.84 22.98 -15.23
CA ASN A 456 6.69 23.27 -13.80
C ASN A 456 7.97 23.92 -13.23
N GLU A 457 7.98 24.18 -11.91
CA GLU A 457 9.12 24.79 -11.23
C GLU A 457 10.43 24.00 -11.34
N TRP A 458 10.37 22.68 -11.46
CA TRP A 458 11.55 21.85 -11.68
C TRP A 458 12.09 22.00 -13.11
N GLY A 459 11.21 22.05 -14.12
CA GLY A 459 11.62 22.34 -15.49
C GLY A 459 12.25 23.72 -15.65
N LYS A 460 11.69 24.76 -15.01
CA LYS A 460 12.28 26.12 -14.98
C LYS A 460 13.67 26.15 -14.34
N SER A 461 13.84 25.44 -13.23
CA SER A 461 15.14 25.31 -12.56
C SER A 461 16.19 24.63 -13.48
N ASN A 462 15.77 23.62 -14.24
CA ASN A 462 16.62 22.94 -15.22
C ASN A 462 16.92 23.79 -16.46
N GLU A 463 15.93 24.52 -17.00
CA GLU A 463 16.14 25.47 -18.10
C GLU A 463 17.25 26.47 -17.73
N SER A 464 17.13 27.09 -16.56
CA SER A 464 18.10 28.08 -16.08
C SER A 464 19.50 27.47 -15.96
N ALA A 465 19.63 26.30 -15.33
CA ALA A 465 20.91 25.66 -15.09
C ALA A 465 21.59 25.20 -16.40
N MET A 466 20.84 24.54 -17.29
CA MET A 466 21.39 24.03 -18.56
C MET A 466 21.69 25.15 -19.56
N THR A 467 20.81 26.16 -19.64
CA THR A 467 21.02 27.31 -20.53
C THR A 467 22.23 28.12 -20.10
N ARG A 468 22.40 28.39 -18.80
CA ARG A 468 23.62 29.04 -18.27
C ARG A 468 24.87 28.22 -18.59
N ALA A 469 24.83 26.90 -18.36
CA ALA A 469 25.97 26.04 -18.65
C ALA A 469 26.37 25.98 -20.14
N LEU A 470 25.41 26.13 -21.06
CA LEU A 470 25.67 26.29 -22.49
C LEU A 470 26.27 27.67 -22.78
N PHE A 471 25.72 28.73 -22.19
CA PHE A 471 26.23 30.10 -22.35
C PHE A 471 27.69 30.23 -21.90
N ASP A 472 28.05 29.63 -20.76
CA ASP A 472 29.41 29.62 -20.23
C ASP A 472 30.41 28.94 -21.19
N ARG A 473 29.91 28.14 -22.15
CA ARG A 473 30.68 27.48 -23.22
C ARG A 473 30.52 28.16 -24.58
N GLY A 474 29.92 29.35 -24.63
CA GLY A 474 29.67 30.09 -25.88
C GLY A 474 28.56 29.52 -26.76
N LEU A 475 27.69 28.66 -26.22
CA LEU A 475 26.60 28.00 -26.93
C LEU A 475 25.23 28.52 -26.47
N ARG A 476 24.20 28.24 -27.27
CA ARG A 476 22.78 28.46 -26.93
C ARG A 476 21.98 27.20 -27.27
N PRO A 477 20.85 26.94 -26.60
CA PRO A 477 19.92 25.91 -27.05
C PRO A 477 19.37 26.25 -28.44
N GLU A 478 19.31 25.27 -29.35
CA GLU A 478 18.66 25.41 -30.66
C GLU A 478 17.17 25.66 -30.50
N THR A 479 16.57 25.02 -29.49
CA THR A 479 15.19 25.25 -29.08
C THR A 479 14.97 24.81 -27.64
N VAL A 480 13.99 25.44 -26.98
CA VAL A 480 13.50 25.04 -25.66
C VAL A 480 12.03 24.68 -25.81
N GLN A 481 11.71 23.42 -25.50
CA GLN A 481 10.36 22.89 -25.63
C GLN A 481 9.81 22.42 -24.29
N TRP A 482 8.54 22.75 -24.06
CA TRP A 482 7.85 22.51 -22.80
C TRP A 482 6.73 21.49 -22.97
N ILE A 483 6.70 20.50 -22.08
CA ILE A 483 5.63 19.50 -22.02
C ILE A 483 4.73 19.79 -20.81
N ASN A 484 3.46 20.07 -21.08
CA ASN A 484 2.46 20.31 -20.03
C ASN A 484 2.06 18.99 -19.35
N MET A 485 1.86 19.05 -18.03
CA MET A 485 1.27 17.92 -17.29
C MET A 485 -0.12 17.59 -17.86
N GLY A 486 -0.43 16.30 -17.98
CA GLY A 486 -1.71 15.83 -18.52
C GLY A 486 -1.82 15.83 -20.05
N THR A 487 -0.77 16.20 -20.79
CA THR A 487 -0.76 16.01 -22.24
C THR A 487 -0.80 14.51 -22.60
N ILE A 488 -1.37 14.20 -23.77
CA ILE A 488 -1.41 12.84 -24.31
C ILE A 488 -0.32 12.58 -25.37
N SER A 489 0.41 13.61 -25.77
CA SER A 489 1.45 13.54 -26.81
C SER A 489 2.51 14.61 -26.63
N ALA A 490 3.75 14.27 -27.02
CA ALA A 490 4.89 15.18 -27.13
C ALA A 490 5.31 15.48 -28.59
N ILE A 491 4.55 14.98 -29.58
CA ILE A 491 4.88 15.13 -31.01
C ILE A 491 5.04 16.59 -31.45
N PRO A 492 4.21 17.56 -31.00
CA PRO A 492 4.40 18.96 -31.38
C PRO A 492 5.77 19.50 -30.97
N GLN A 493 6.17 19.26 -29.72
CA GLN A 493 7.47 19.65 -29.16
C GLN A 493 8.61 18.99 -29.94
N LEU A 494 8.49 17.69 -30.21
CA LEU A 494 9.53 16.92 -30.93
C LEU A 494 9.66 17.34 -32.40
N THR A 495 8.57 17.80 -33.02
CA THR A 495 8.60 18.34 -34.38
C THR A 495 9.39 19.65 -34.44
N GLN A 496 9.21 20.53 -33.44
CA GLN A 496 10.01 21.75 -33.29
C GLN A 496 11.49 21.43 -33.06
N ILE A 497 11.80 20.42 -32.23
CA ILE A 497 13.18 19.95 -32.01
C ILE A 497 13.81 19.47 -33.32
N ARG A 498 13.09 18.64 -34.10
CA ARG A 498 13.57 18.18 -35.41
C ARG A 498 13.83 19.34 -36.37
N GLN A 499 12.93 20.33 -36.42
CA GLN A 499 13.06 21.51 -37.28
C GLN A 499 14.22 22.43 -36.87
N SER A 500 14.56 22.48 -35.58
CA SER A 500 15.70 23.26 -35.08
C SER A 500 17.07 22.73 -35.54
N GLY A 501 17.13 21.47 -36.00
CA GLY A 501 18.40 20.85 -36.40
C GLY A 501 19.29 20.41 -35.22
N ALA A 502 18.70 20.28 -34.02
CA ALA A 502 19.39 19.76 -32.85
C ALA A 502 19.92 18.34 -33.07
N GLY A 503 21.13 18.07 -32.57
CA GLY A 503 21.78 16.77 -32.62
C GLY A 503 21.71 15.97 -31.31
N VAL A 504 21.23 16.58 -30.22
CA VAL A 504 21.04 15.92 -28.91
C VAL A 504 19.92 16.61 -28.13
N ILE A 505 19.18 15.85 -27.33
CA ILE A 505 18.12 16.36 -26.45
C ILE A 505 18.56 16.24 -24.99
N LEU A 506 18.55 17.36 -24.27
CA LEU A 506 18.59 17.39 -22.81
C LEU A 506 17.16 17.28 -22.27
N LEU A 507 16.87 16.21 -21.52
CA LEU A 507 15.53 15.88 -21.03
C LEU A 507 15.41 16.04 -19.51
N ALA A 508 14.50 16.91 -19.06
CA ALA A 508 14.07 16.98 -17.65
C ALA A 508 12.55 16.82 -17.56
N ALA A 509 12.10 15.58 -17.36
CA ALA A 509 10.68 15.25 -17.24
C ALA A 509 10.46 14.07 -16.28
N ASP A 510 9.23 13.92 -15.77
CA ASP A 510 8.82 12.76 -14.97
C ASP A 510 8.71 11.49 -15.83
N PRO A 511 8.53 10.29 -15.24
CA PRO A 511 8.49 9.03 -16.00
C PRO A 511 7.40 9.00 -17.07
N GLU A 512 6.19 9.49 -16.77
CA GLU A 512 5.04 9.44 -17.68
C GLU A 512 5.25 10.37 -18.87
N THR A 513 5.66 11.61 -18.59
CA THR A 513 5.98 12.62 -19.60
C THR A 513 7.14 12.16 -20.49
N SER A 514 8.14 11.49 -19.92
CA SER A 514 9.27 10.93 -20.68
C SER A 514 8.84 9.78 -21.58
N ILE A 515 7.93 8.91 -21.14
CA ILE A 515 7.36 7.86 -22.00
C ILE A 515 6.67 8.47 -23.23
N LEU A 516 5.94 9.58 -23.06
CA LEU A 516 5.31 10.29 -24.17
C LEU A 516 6.34 10.85 -25.15
N ALA A 517 7.45 11.39 -24.64
CA ALA A 517 8.56 11.87 -25.49
C ALA A 517 9.16 10.72 -26.30
N PHE A 518 9.50 9.59 -25.68
CA PHE A 518 10.08 8.44 -26.38
C PHE A 518 9.10 7.84 -27.42
N LYS A 519 7.82 7.68 -27.07
CA LYS A 519 6.79 7.23 -28.03
C LYS A 519 6.65 8.21 -29.20
N GLY A 520 6.59 9.51 -28.89
CA GLY A 520 6.50 10.56 -29.90
C GLY A 520 7.67 10.55 -30.86
N MET A 521 8.90 10.36 -30.35
CA MET A 521 10.12 10.26 -31.15
C MET A 521 10.04 9.09 -32.14
N THR A 522 9.64 7.90 -31.66
CA THR A 522 9.44 6.76 -32.55
C THR A 522 8.32 6.97 -33.57
N GLY A 523 7.26 7.70 -33.20
CA GLY A 523 6.13 7.98 -34.09
C GLY A 523 6.45 8.96 -35.22
N ILE A 524 7.51 9.76 -35.09
CA ILE A 524 7.96 10.69 -36.14
C ILE A 524 9.34 10.34 -36.71
N ASP A 525 9.83 9.13 -36.42
CA ASP A 525 11.15 8.62 -36.81
C ASP A 525 12.33 9.55 -36.42
N LEU A 526 12.27 10.10 -35.19
CA LEU A 526 13.34 10.91 -34.61
C LEU A 526 14.22 10.04 -33.71
N SER A 527 15.51 9.93 -34.04
CA SER A 527 16.48 9.04 -33.38
C SER A 527 17.61 9.77 -32.64
N LEU A 528 17.36 11.01 -32.20
CA LEU A 528 18.37 11.80 -31.49
C LEU A 528 18.75 11.17 -30.13
N PRO A 529 20.04 11.21 -29.73
CA PRO A 529 20.44 10.82 -28.39
C PRO A 529 19.79 11.71 -27.33
N ILE A 530 19.40 11.11 -26.21
CA ILE A 530 18.87 11.79 -25.04
C ILE A 530 19.87 11.72 -23.89
N VAL A 531 20.15 12.87 -23.30
CA VAL A 531 20.84 13.00 -22.01
C VAL A 531 19.83 13.50 -20.99
N SER A 532 19.44 12.65 -20.04
CA SER A 532 18.30 12.90 -19.15
C SER A 532 18.71 13.16 -17.69
N HIS A 533 17.96 14.04 -17.03
CA HIS A 533 17.97 14.17 -15.58
C HIS A 533 17.32 12.95 -14.90
N HIS A 534 17.48 12.82 -13.58
CA HIS A 534 16.94 11.71 -12.76
C HIS A 534 15.41 11.58 -12.68
N GLY A 535 14.63 12.29 -13.49
CA GLY A 535 13.17 12.27 -13.39
C GLY A 535 12.59 10.90 -13.76
N ILE A 536 13.19 10.27 -14.78
CA ILE A 536 12.78 8.99 -15.38
C ILE A 536 12.86 7.80 -14.41
N ILE A 537 13.71 7.89 -13.37
CA ILE A 537 13.99 6.77 -12.48
C ILE A 537 13.00 6.60 -11.30
N GLY A 538 12.02 7.49 -11.17
CA GLY A 538 11.08 7.47 -10.05
C GLY A 538 9.85 6.58 -10.25
N GLY A 539 9.80 5.78 -11.32
CA GLY A 539 8.63 4.99 -11.67
C GLY A 539 8.94 3.90 -12.70
N ARG A 540 7.92 3.41 -13.39
CA ARG A 540 8.03 2.25 -14.29
C ARG A 540 8.54 2.59 -15.71
N PHE A 541 9.35 3.65 -15.85
CA PHE A 541 9.84 4.13 -17.15
C PHE A 541 10.47 2.99 -17.98
N TRP A 542 11.38 2.22 -17.39
CA TRP A 542 12.06 1.10 -18.06
C TRP A 542 11.12 -0.01 -18.54
N GLN A 543 10.02 -0.27 -17.82
CA GLN A 543 9.05 -1.30 -18.22
C GLN A 543 8.32 -0.92 -19.51
N THR A 544 8.07 0.37 -19.73
CA THR A 544 7.32 0.86 -20.89
C THR A 544 8.24 1.33 -22.02
N ALA A 545 9.30 2.06 -21.70
CA ALA A 545 10.22 2.61 -22.68
C ALA A 545 11.30 1.61 -23.13
N GLY A 546 11.52 0.51 -22.39
CA GLY A 546 12.57 -0.48 -22.67
C GLY A 546 12.67 -0.92 -24.14
N PRO A 547 11.56 -1.33 -24.79
CA PRO A 547 11.58 -1.69 -26.22
C PRO A 547 12.03 -0.54 -27.15
N LEU A 548 11.76 0.71 -26.76
CA LEU A 548 12.09 1.92 -27.54
C LEU A 548 13.58 2.29 -27.44
N LEU A 549 14.28 1.84 -26.40
CA LEU A 549 15.69 2.18 -26.15
C LEU A 549 16.66 1.60 -27.21
N SER A 550 16.21 0.64 -28.01
CA SER A 550 16.98 0.10 -29.15
C SER A 550 17.23 1.14 -30.25
N LYS A 551 16.37 2.18 -30.35
CA LYS A 551 16.44 3.22 -31.39
C LYS A 551 16.86 4.59 -30.87
N ILE A 552 16.74 4.83 -29.56
CA ILE A 552 16.97 6.13 -28.94
C ILE A 552 18.04 5.95 -27.87
N PRO A 553 19.31 6.33 -28.16
CA PRO A 553 20.38 6.25 -27.17
C PRO A 553 20.05 7.12 -25.96
N LEU A 554 20.09 6.53 -24.77
CA LEU A 554 19.75 7.20 -23.52
C LEU A 554 20.94 7.15 -22.54
N THR A 555 21.39 8.32 -22.12
CA THR A 555 22.25 8.51 -20.95
C THR A 555 21.47 9.27 -19.89
N PHE A 556 21.60 8.92 -18.61
CA PHE A 556 20.94 9.66 -17.53
C PHE A 556 21.78 9.71 -16.26
N ILE A 557 21.50 10.71 -15.42
CA ILE A 557 22.12 10.85 -14.10
C ILE A 557 21.23 10.23 -13.01
N GLN A 558 21.87 9.55 -12.06
CA GLN A 558 21.25 9.02 -10.86
C GLN A 558 22.26 9.05 -9.71
N SER A 559 21.86 9.54 -8.55
CA SER A 559 22.74 9.68 -7.38
C SER A 559 22.98 8.36 -6.62
N PHE A 560 22.09 7.38 -6.78
CA PHE A 560 22.21 6.08 -6.14
C PHE A 560 21.48 5.00 -6.95
N SER A 561 22.15 3.86 -7.20
CA SER A 561 21.57 2.67 -7.82
C SER A 561 21.96 1.42 -7.02
N ASP A 562 21.01 0.52 -6.80
CA ASP A 562 21.22 -0.76 -6.12
C ASP A 562 21.89 -1.83 -6.99
N THR A 563 22.08 -1.53 -8.28
CA THR A 563 22.81 -2.37 -9.25
C THR A 563 24.20 -1.84 -9.58
N ALA A 564 24.58 -0.68 -9.04
CA ALA A 564 25.92 -0.12 -9.19
C ALA A 564 26.95 -0.85 -8.32
N ARG A 565 28.23 -0.45 -8.42
CA ARG A 565 29.28 -0.94 -7.52
C ARG A 565 29.06 -0.42 -6.10
N LEU A 566 28.46 -1.25 -5.25
CA LEU A 566 28.18 -0.93 -3.85
C LEU A 566 29.37 -1.18 -2.93
N ASN A 567 29.57 -0.31 -1.95
CA ASN A 567 30.50 -0.55 -0.84
C ASN A 567 29.90 -1.54 0.19
N THR A 568 30.71 -2.01 1.14
CA THR A 568 30.30 -3.02 2.13
C THR A 568 29.05 -2.61 2.92
N ARG A 569 29.01 -1.36 3.40
CA ARG A 569 27.88 -0.83 4.18
C ARG A 569 26.59 -0.77 3.36
N GLN A 570 26.68 -0.33 2.10
CA GLN A 570 25.54 -0.28 1.20
C GLN A 570 25.00 -1.69 0.92
N LYS A 571 25.88 -2.67 0.66
CA LYS A 571 25.48 -4.07 0.46
C LYS A 571 24.73 -4.62 1.66
N GLU A 572 25.24 -4.38 2.86
CA GLU A 572 24.62 -4.85 4.10
C GLU A 572 23.22 -4.25 4.29
N ILE A 573 23.09 -2.93 4.13
CA ILE A 573 21.79 -2.22 4.23
C ILE A 573 20.78 -2.77 3.24
N LEU A 574 21.16 -2.91 1.97
CA LEU A 574 20.24 -3.38 0.93
C LEU A 574 19.89 -4.86 1.10
N ASN A 575 20.83 -5.71 1.51
CA ASN A 575 20.56 -7.12 1.77
C ASN A 575 19.60 -7.27 2.95
N ASN A 576 19.82 -6.56 4.05
CA ASN A 576 18.90 -6.54 5.19
C ASN A 576 17.49 -6.09 4.77
N TYR A 577 17.40 -5.06 3.93
CA TYR A 577 16.13 -4.61 3.39
C TYR A 577 15.47 -5.67 2.50
N ARG A 578 16.22 -6.30 1.58
CA ARG A 578 15.71 -7.38 0.71
C ARG A 578 15.22 -8.58 1.52
N THR A 579 15.95 -8.99 2.56
CA THR A 579 15.53 -10.07 3.46
C THR A 579 14.23 -9.73 4.17
N LEU A 580 14.10 -8.53 4.74
CA LEU A 580 12.85 -8.09 5.39
C LEU A 580 11.66 -8.02 4.41
N ARG A 581 11.93 -7.84 3.12
CA ARG A 581 10.90 -7.78 2.08
C ARG A 581 10.67 -9.09 1.35
N ALA A 582 11.35 -10.17 1.76
CA ALA A 582 11.37 -11.45 1.05
C ALA A 582 11.66 -11.30 -0.46
N MET A 583 12.51 -10.32 -0.82
CA MET A 583 12.94 -10.08 -2.20
C MET A 583 14.10 -11.01 -2.53
N ASN A 584 14.15 -11.49 -3.78
CA ASN A 584 15.34 -12.20 -4.26
C ASN A 584 16.50 -11.22 -4.37
N LEU A 585 17.74 -11.72 -4.22
CA LEU A 585 18.95 -10.90 -4.38
C LEU A 585 19.06 -10.25 -5.78
N ALA A 586 18.45 -10.87 -6.80
CA ALA A 586 18.40 -10.37 -8.15
C ALA A 586 17.35 -9.26 -8.37
N ASP A 587 16.43 -9.05 -7.43
CA ASP A 587 15.36 -8.06 -7.58
C ASP A 587 15.90 -6.64 -7.36
N THR A 588 15.50 -5.73 -8.24
CA THR A 588 15.84 -4.31 -8.15
C THR A 588 14.88 -3.57 -7.24
N ILE A 589 15.41 -2.64 -6.45
CA ILE A 589 14.61 -1.78 -5.60
C ILE A 589 13.98 -0.70 -6.47
N MET A 590 12.65 -0.64 -6.49
CA MET A 590 11.91 0.42 -7.17
C MET A 590 12.32 1.78 -6.60
N ALA A 591 12.67 2.73 -7.48
CA ALA A 591 13.01 4.09 -7.10
C ALA A 591 14.12 4.18 -6.02
N PRO A 592 15.30 3.57 -6.25
CA PRO A 592 16.27 3.27 -5.19
C PRO A 592 16.89 4.53 -4.57
N SER A 593 16.99 5.64 -5.31
CA SER A 593 17.44 6.92 -4.75
C SER A 593 16.49 7.45 -3.67
N GLY A 594 15.17 7.30 -3.86
CA GLY A 594 14.19 7.70 -2.85
C GLY A 594 14.33 6.91 -1.55
N PHE A 595 14.58 5.61 -1.65
CA PHE A 595 14.87 4.76 -0.49
C PHE A 595 16.16 5.17 0.21
N ALA A 596 17.28 5.24 -0.52
CA ALA A 596 18.59 5.51 0.05
C ALA A 596 18.66 6.90 0.69
N HIS A 597 18.18 7.94 0.01
CA HIS A 597 18.21 9.30 0.53
C HIS A 597 17.31 9.49 1.75
N ALA A 598 16.12 8.87 1.76
CA ALA A 598 15.24 8.92 2.93
C ALA A 598 15.84 8.18 4.13
N HIS A 599 16.54 7.07 3.88
CA HIS A 599 17.30 6.36 4.90
C HIS A 599 18.39 7.25 5.50
N ASP A 600 19.26 7.82 4.66
CA ASP A 600 20.36 8.66 5.10
C ASP A 600 19.87 9.91 5.85
N LEU A 601 18.83 10.59 5.36
CA LEU A 601 18.25 11.75 6.04
C LEU A 601 17.71 11.41 7.43
N ALA A 602 17.10 10.24 7.62
CA ALA A 602 16.62 9.84 8.94
C ALA A 602 17.79 9.52 9.89
N GLN A 603 18.89 8.95 9.38
CA GLN A 603 20.11 8.73 10.15
C GLN A 603 20.77 10.06 10.54
N LEU A 604 20.88 11.01 9.60
CA LEU A 604 21.39 12.35 9.85
C LEU A 604 20.55 13.11 10.88
N LEU A 605 19.22 13.05 10.77
CA LEU A 605 18.32 13.63 11.78
C LEU A 605 18.56 13.02 13.16
N ALA A 606 18.71 11.69 13.25
CA ALA A 606 18.97 11.03 14.53
C ALA A 606 20.33 11.43 15.14
N LEU A 607 21.35 11.64 14.30
CA LEU A 607 22.64 12.18 14.74
C LEU A 607 22.50 13.62 15.23
N ALA A 608 21.78 14.47 14.50
CA ALA A 608 21.55 15.85 14.88
C ALA A 608 20.76 15.99 16.19
N ILE A 609 19.72 15.18 16.41
CA ILE A 609 18.99 15.14 17.69
C ILE A 609 19.93 14.76 18.85
N LYS A 610 20.81 13.78 18.64
CA LYS A 610 21.79 13.36 19.65
C LYS A 610 22.83 14.44 19.92
N ALA A 611 23.33 15.10 18.88
CA ALA A 611 24.31 16.18 18.99
C ALA A 611 23.70 17.42 19.68
N ALA A 612 22.45 17.74 19.37
CA ALA A 612 21.71 18.83 20.02
C ALA A 612 21.36 18.53 21.48
N GLY A 613 21.29 17.25 21.88
CA GLY A 613 20.81 16.86 23.21
C GLY A 613 19.36 17.24 23.48
N SER A 614 18.58 17.56 22.43
CA SER A 614 17.29 18.22 22.52
C SER A 614 16.33 17.70 21.44
N LEU A 615 15.03 17.67 21.76
CA LEU A 615 13.95 17.43 20.79
C LEU A 615 13.37 18.74 20.23
N ASN A 616 13.90 19.89 20.67
CA ASN A 616 13.49 21.19 20.16
C ASN A 616 13.96 21.38 18.71
N ARG A 617 13.04 21.81 17.85
CA ARG A 617 13.25 21.88 16.41
C ARG A 617 14.36 22.88 15.99
N PRO A 618 14.41 24.11 16.52
CA PRO A 618 15.57 25.00 16.36
C PRO A 618 16.92 24.39 16.73
N ASP A 619 17.02 23.69 17.86
CA ASP A 619 18.28 23.05 18.28
C ASP A 619 18.70 21.95 17.30
N ILE A 620 17.76 21.11 16.90
CA ILE A 620 17.98 20.06 15.90
C ILE A 620 18.43 20.67 14.57
N ARG A 621 17.77 21.76 14.14
CA ARG A 621 18.13 22.49 12.93
C ARG A 621 19.58 22.95 12.97
N ASN A 622 20.01 23.55 14.08
CA ASN A 622 21.37 24.05 14.22
C ASN A 622 22.42 22.92 14.24
N ALA A 623 22.07 21.76 14.79
CA ALA A 623 22.93 20.58 14.76
C ALA A 623 22.96 19.85 13.40
N MET A 624 22.09 20.22 12.45
CA MET A 624 22.14 19.70 11.08
C MET A 624 22.97 20.56 10.12
N GLU A 625 23.35 21.77 10.52
CA GLU A 625 24.40 22.57 9.87
C GLU A 625 25.78 22.16 10.40
#